data_AF-A0A3D1R109-F1
#
_entry.id   AF-A0A3D1R109-F1
#
_cell.length_a   1.000
_cell.length_b   1.000
_cell.length_c   1.000
_cell.angle_alpha   90.00
_cell.angle_beta   90.00
_cell.angle_gamma   90.00
#
_symmetry.space_group_name_H-M   'P 1'
#
loop_
_entity.id
_entity.type
_entity.pdbx_description
1 polymer ?
#
loop_
_entity_poly.entity_id
_entity_poly.type
_entity_poly.pdbx_seq_one_letter_code
_entity_poly.pdbx_strand_id
1 'polypeptide(L)'
;MNRRTFLGLSFAGAGLMLMPGRAFAFGDLSRFIPAIARHGGRWNARPNALRRLCWELSGRTSVEVFPEARAVRLDERQLFRYPFLYWGGEGEFPSLTESEVSNLRRYLTYGGFLLADANDGSD
;
A
#
# COMPACT_ATOMS: atom_id res chain seq x y z
N MET A 1 -22.10 -48.73 24.53
CA MET A 1 -21.14 -47.78 23.91
C MET A 1 -19.83 -48.52 23.68
N ASN A 2 -19.39 -48.68 22.43
CA ASN A 2 -18.25 -49.53 22.07
C ASN A 2 -16.92 -48.79 22.21
N ARG A 3 -15.88 -49.45 22.76
CA ARG A 3 -14.54 -48.86 22.98
C ARG A 3 -13.93 -48.26 21.71
N ARG A 4 -14.22 -48.86 20.54
CA ARG A 4 -13.76 -48.40 19.22
C ARG A 4 -14.40 -47.09 18.79
N THR A 5 -15.69 -46.90 19.09
CA THR A 5 -16.41 -45.64 18.81
C THR A 5 -15.97 -44.52 19.75
N PHE A 6 -15.68 -44.84 21.02
CA PHE A 6 -15.16 -43.86 21.99
C PHE A 6 -13.75 -43.37 21.65
N LEU A 7 -12.84 -44.28 21.26
CA LEU A 7 -11.49 -43.92 20.82
C LEU A 7 -11.48 -43.11 19.51
N GLY A 8 -12.35 -43.44 18.55
CA GLY A 8 -12.48 -42.70 17.30
C GLY A 8 -12.95 -41.26 17.49
N LEU A 9 -13.95 -41.03 18.36
CA LEU A 9 -14.45 -39.69 18.69
C LEU A 9 -13.41 -38.86 19.46
N SER A 10 -12.59 -39.49 20.30
CA SER A 10 -11.53 -38.81 21.06
C SER A 10 -10.41 -38.29 20.16
N PHE A 11 -10.03 -39.06 19.13
CA PHE A 11 -9.04 -38.65 18.13
C PHE A 11 -9.54 -37.52 17.23
N ALA A 12 -10.81 -37.54 16.82
CA ALA A 12 -11.41 -36.48 16.01
C ALA A 12 -11.52 -35.15 16.78
N GLY A 13 -11.85 -35.19 18.07
CA GLY A 13 -11.89 -34.02 18.94
C GLY A 13 -10.52 -33.39 19.17
N ALA A 14 -9.48 -34.21 19.40
CA ALA A 14 -8.11 -33.73 19.57
C ALA A 14 -7.54 -33.10 18.29
N GLY A 15 -7.89 -33.63 17.11
CA GLY A 15 -7.45 -33.09 15.82
C GLY A 15 -7.97 -31.67 15.53
N LEU A 16 -9.19 -31.33 15.96
CA LEU A 16 -9.73 -29.97 15.83
C LEU A 16 -9.09 -28.96 16.80
N MET A 17 -8.69 -29.39 17.99
CA MET A 17 -7.99 -28.53 18.97
C MET A 17 -6.55 -28.18 18.56
N LEU A 18 -5.95 -28.98 17.68
CA LEU A 18 -4.60 -28.76 17.15
C LEU A 18 -4.59 -27.91 15.86
N MET A 19 -5.75 -27.52 15.35
CA MET A 19 -5.81 -26.61 14.20
C MET A 19 -5.37 -25.22 14.65
N PRO A 20 -4.31 -24.64 14.06
CA PRO A 20 -3.91 -23.29 14.41
C PRO A 20 -5.09 -22.35 14.12
N GLY A 21 -5.46 -21.54 15.12
CA GLY A 21 -6.46 -20.50 14.93
C GLY A 21 -6.02 -19.57 13.81
N ARG A 22 -6.98 -19.06 13.02
CA ARG A 22 -6.70 -18.02 12.02
C ARG A 22 -6.06 -16.84 12.73
N ALA A 23 -4.75 -16.62 12.52
CA ALA A 23 -4.07 -15.43 12.99
C ALA A 23 -4.57 -14.23 12.17
N PHE A 24 -5.20 -13.27 12.82
CA PHE A 24 -5.54 -11.99 12.22
C PHE A 24 -4.26 -11.15 12.12
N ALA A 25 -3.52 -11.31 11.02
CA ALA A 25 -2.44 -10.39 10.69
C ALA A 25 -3.03 -9.00 10.37
N PHE A 26 -2.22 -7.94 10.48
CA PHE A 26 -2.60 -6.56 10.17
C PHE A 26 -2.99 -6.32 8.69
N GLY A 27 -2.93 -7.37 7.85
CA GLY A 27 -3.29 -7.34 6.44
C GLY A 27 -2.26 -6.58 5.60
N ASP A 28 -2.56 -6.39 4.32
CA ASP A 28 -1.60 -5.79 3.38
C ASP A 28 -1.23 -4.34 3.73
N LEU A 29 -2.06 -3.64 4.50
CA LEU A 29 -1.81 -2.25 4.91
C LEU A 29 -0.66 -2.10 5.91
N SER A 30 -0.21 -3.18 6.56
CA SER A 30 1.01 -3.11 7.39
C SER A 30 2.28 -3.05 6.56
N ARG A 31 2.20 -3.38 5.26
CA ARG A 31 3.32 -3.31 4.33
C ARG A 31 3.42 -1.91 3.74
N PHE A 32 4.63 -1.53 3.36
CA PHE A 32 4.87 -0.32 2.60
C PHE A 32 4.20 -0.42 1.22
N ILE A 33 3.18 0.41 1.01
CA ILE A 33 2.48 0.54 -0.27
C ILE A 33 2.62 2.00 -0.72
N PRO A 34 3.40 2.32 -1.76
CA PRO A 34 3.48 3.67 -2.29
C PRO A 34 2.17 4.05 -2.99
N ALA A 35 1.69 5.27 -2.76
CA ALA A 35 0.63 5.86 -3.54
C ALA A 35 1.21 6.69 -4.70
N ILE A 36 0.51 6.75 -5.82
CA ILE A 36 0.83 7.63 -6.95
C ILE A 36 -0.32 8.63 -7.16
N ALA A 37 0.01 9.92 -7.15
CA ALA A 37 -0.94 11.01 -7.35
C ALA A 37 -1.47 10.98 -8.79
N ARG A 38 -2.76 10.71 -8.94
CA ARG A 38 -3.45 10.75 -10.23
C ARG A 38 -3.95 12.17 -10.48
N HIS A 39 -3.43 12.80 -11.53
CA HIS A 39 -3.82 14.14 -11.99
C HIS A 39 -4.15 14.12 -13.50
N GLY A 40 -4.61 15.24 -14.06
CA GLY A 40 -5.04 15.33 -15.47
C GLY A 40 -3.93 15.26 -16.52
N GLY A 41 -2.66 15.26 -16.11
CA GLY A 41 -1.49 15.18 -16.98
C GLY A 41 -0.99 13.74 -17.13
N ARG A 42 0.24 13.56 -17.64
CA ARG A 42 0.88 12.24 -17.72
C ARG A 42 1.48 11.84 -16.38
N TRP A 43 0.62 11.46 -15.43
CA TRP A 43 0.95 11.16 -14.04
C TRP A 43 1.72 9.83 -13.84
N ASN A 44 1.67 8.91 -14.81
CA ASN A 44 2.36 7.61 -14.74
C ASN A 44 3.23 7.35 -15.98
N ALA A 45 4.17 8.26 -16.24
CA ALA A 45 5.15 8.12 -17.32
C ALA A 45 6.03 6.88 -17.18
N ARG A 46 6.38 6.51 -15.94
CA ARG A 46 7.30 5.41 -15.61
C ARG A 46 6.58 4.32 -14.80
N PRO A 47 5.71 3.49 -15.42
CA PRO A 47 4.84 2.54 -14.70
C PRO A 47 5.57 1.51 -13.84
N ASN A 48 6.84 1.22 -14.16
CA ASN A 48 7.64 0.27 -13.41
C ASN A 48 8.55 0.91 -12.35
N ALA A 49 8.66 2.24 -12.28
CA ALA A 49 9.60 2.92 -11.38
C ALA A 49 9.31 2.60 -9.91
N LEU A 50 8.06 2.75 -9.46
CA LEU A 50 7.69 2.44 -8.07
C LEU A 50 7.79 0.94 -7.76
N ARG A 51 7.50 0.07 -8.73
CA ARG A 51 7.71 -1.39 -8.57
C ARG A 51 9.21 -1.71 -8.35
N ARG A 52 10.09 -1.05 -9.11
CA ARG A 52 11.55 -1.18 -8.95
C ARG A 52 12.03 -0.58 -7.63
N LEU A 53 11.48 0.56 -7.21
CA LEU A 53 11.75 1.13 -5.89
C LEU A 53 11.39 0.14 -4.77
N CYS A 54 10.20 -0.47 -4.81
CA CYS A 54 9.81 -1.50 -3.84
C CYS A 54 10.78 -2.69 -3.85
N TRP A 55 11.22 -3.15 -5.03
CA TRP A 55 12.20 -4.23 -5.15
C TRP A 55 13.54 -3.88 -4.49
N GLU A 56 14.06 -2.68 -4.73
CA GLU A 56 15.29 -2.21 -4.10
C GLU A 56 15.13 -2.03 -2.58
N LEU A 57 13.99 -1.51 -2.13
CA LEU A 57 13.68 -1.38 -0.70
C LEU A 57 13.67 -2.74 0.00
N SER A 58 13.02 -3.75 -0.57
CA SER A 58 12.98 -5.09 0.04
C SER A 58 14.32 -5.82 -0.04
N GLY A 59 15.15 -5.51 -1.04
CA GLY A 59 16.49 -6.09 -1.17
C GLY A 59 17.54 -5.46 -0.25
N ARG A 60 17.36 -4.18 0.12
CA ARG A 60 18.37 -3.40 0.87
C ARG A 60 17.98 -3.13 2.33
N THR A 61 16.73 -3.36 2.69
CA THR A 61 16.19 -3.09 4.03
C THR A 61 15.29 -4.22 4.49
N SER A 62 14.92 -4.23 5.77
CA SER A 62 13.94 -5.17 6.32
C SER A 62 12.49 -4.69 6.17
N VAL A 63 12.24 -3.63 5.39
CA VAL A 63 10.87 -3.13 5.16
C VAL A 63 10.09 -4.13 4.32
N GLU A 64 8.94 -4.57 4.83
CA GLU A 64 7.99 -5.34 4.04
C GLU A 64 7.27 -4.43 3.04
N VAL A 65 7.29 -4.78 1.76
CA VAL A 65 6.73 -3.96 0.68
C VAL A 65 5.58 -4.67 -0.05
N PHE A 66 4.69 -3.89 -0.63
CA PHE A 66 3.76 -4.31 -1.68
C PHE A 66 4.21 -3.70 -3.01
N PRO A 67 4.55 -4.50 -4.04
CA PRO A 67 5.12 -3.99 -5.29
C PRO A 67 4.17 -3.10 -6.11
N GLU A 68 2.86 -3.27 -5.97
CA GLU A 68 1.85 -2.54 -6.72
C GLU A 68 1.47 -1.23 -6.05
N ALA A 69 1.94 -0.11 -6.64
CA ALA A 69 1.54 1.23 -6.22
C ALA A 69 0.03 1.45 -6.38
N ARG A 70 -0.54 2.30 -5.52
CA ARG A 70 -1.97 2.65 -5.53
C ARG A 70 -2.18 4.02 -6.14
N ALA A 71 -2.87 4.08 -7.28
CA ALA A 71 -3.28 5.34 -7.86
C ALA A 71 -4.40 5.98 -7.01
N VAL A 72 -4.17 7.21 -6.56
CA VAL A 72 -5.10 7.97 -5.70
C VAL A 72 -5.24 9.39 -6.21
N ARG A 73 -6.43 9.97 -6.13
CA ARG A 73 -6.58 11.42 -6.33
C ARG A 73 -6.27 12.16 -5.03
N LEU A 74 -5.80 13.40 -5.15
CA LEU A 74 -5.42 14.20 -3.99
C LEU A 74 -6.61 14.63 -3.13
N ASP A 75 -7.84 14.59 -3.65
CA ASP A 75 -9.08 14.88 -2.92
C ASP A 75 -9.73 13.64 -2.26
N GLU A 76 -9.20 12.44 -2.50
CA GLU A 76 -9.77 11.21 -1.96
C GLU A 76 -9.33 10.96 -0.50
N ARG A 77 -10.27 10.48 0.32
CA ARG A 77 -9.98 10.07 1.71
C ARG A 77 -9.03 8.87 1.81
N GLN A 78 -8.94 8.04 0.77
CA GLN A 78 -8.04 6.88 0.80
C GLN A 78 -6.56 7.27 0.77
N LEU A 79 -6.23 8.51 0.41
CA LEU A 79 -4.86 9.03 0.45
C LEU A 79 -4.20 8.82 1.83
N PHE A 80 -4.96 9.02 2.91
CA PHE A 80 -4.46 8.87 4.29
C PHE A 80 -4.10 7.42 4.67
N ARG A 81 -4.44 6.43 3.84
CA ARG A 81 -4.04 5.03 4.06
C ARG A 81 -2.60 4.75 3.60
N TYR A 82 -2.02 5.66 2.83
CA TYR A 82 -0.72 5.48 2.20
C TYR A 82 0.19 6.65 2.61
N PRO A 83 1.04 6.49 3.63
CA PRO A 83 1.85 7.57 4.17
C PRO A 83 2.98 8.03 3.23
N PHE A 84 3.17 7.36 2.09
CA PHE A 84 4.14 7.72 1.07
C PHE A 84 3.41 7.99 -0.25
N LEU A 85 3.43 9.25 -0.70
CA LEU A 85 2.84 9.70 -1.95
C LEU A 85 3.95 10.05 -2.94
N TYR A 86 3.90 9.48 -4.13
CA TYR A 86 4.70 9.85 -5.27
C TYR A 86 3.88 10.75 -6.21
N TRP A 87 4.43 11.89 -6.58
CA TRP A 87 3.85 12.80 -7.55
C TRP A 87 4.85 13.00 -8.69
N GLY A 88 4.67 12.19 -9.73
CA GLY A 88 5.45 12.27 -10.95
C GLY A 88 4.64 12.87 -12.10
N GLY A 89 5.30 13.55 -13.02
CA GLY A 89 4.66 14.09 -14.22
C GLY A 89 5.69 14.44 -15.29
N GLU A 90 5.29 14.36 -16.56
CA GLU A 90 6.04 14.95 -17.68
C GLU A 90 5.44 16.33 -17.98
N GLY A 91 6.29 17.36 -18.06
CA GLY A 91 5.88 18.74 -18.35
C GLY A 91 5.23 19.43 -17.16
N GLU A 92 4.49 20.50 -17.44
CA GLU A 92 3.83 21.27 -16.39
C GLU A 92 2.80 20.45 -15.62
N PHE A 93 2.88 20.52 -14.30
CA PHE A 93 1.89 19.91 -13.44
C PHE A 93 0.55 20.66 -13.58
N PRO A 94 -0.58 19.94 -13.73
CA PRO A 94 -1.89 20.58 -13.75
C PRO A 94 -2.16 21.34 -12.46
N SER A 95 -2.85 22.48 -12.57
CA SER A 95 -3.33 23.24 -11.43
C SER A 95 -4.20 22.37 -10.52
N LEU A 96 -3.90 22.41 -9.22
CA LEU A 96 -4.71 21.75 -8.21
C LEU A 96 -5.99 22.51 -7.94
N THR A 97 -7.06 21.77 -7.73
CA THR A 97 -8.31 22.31 -7.17
C THR A 97 -8.15 22.69 -5.70
N GLU A 98 -9.01 23.57 -5.18
CA GLU A 98 -8.98 23.95 -3.76
C GLU A 98 -9.15 22.76 -2.81
N SER A 99 -9.95 21.76 -3.20
CA SER A 99 -10.14 20.52 -2.43
C SER A 99 -8.86 19.69 -2.37
N GLU A 100 -8.16 19.55 -3.49
CA GLU A 100 -6.87 18.85 -3.56
C GLU A 100 -5.79 19.57 -2.74
N VAL A 101 -5.71 20.91 -2.84
CA VAL A 101 -4.77 21.71 -2.03
C VAL A 101 -5.05 21.55 -0.53
N SER A 102 -6.31 21.66 -0.13
CA SER A 102 -6.72 21.53 1.28
C SER A 102 -6.43 20.15 1.84
N ASN A 103 -6.74 19.10 1.07
CA ASN A 103 -6.53 17.72 1.51
C ASN A 103 -5.04 17.32 1.49
N LEU A 104 -4.27 17.76 0.50
CA LEU A 104 -2.82 17.56 0.45
C LEU A 104 -2.11 18.29 1.61
N ARG A 105 -2.51 19.53 1.91
CA ARG A 105 -2.02 20.24 3.09
C ARG A 105 -2.26 19.42 4.35
N ARG A 106 -3.50 18.92 4.55
CA ARG A 106 -3.83 18.07 5.69
C ARG A 106 -2.95 16.82 5.73
N TYR A 107 -2.82 16.11 4.61
CA TYR A 107 -1.99 14.92 4.48
C TYR A 107 -0.54 15.16 4.95
N LEU A 108 0.11 16.22 4.44
CA LEU A 108 1.48 16.57 4.82
C LEU A 108 1.59 16.98 6.29
N THR A 109 0.66 17.80 6.79
CA THR A 109 0.67 18.23 8.20
C THR A 109 0.40 17.09 9.19
N TYR A 110 -0.25 16.01 8.75
CA TYR A 110 -0.57 14.86 9.60
C TYR A 110 0.46 13.73 9.47
N GLY A 111 1.64 14.01 8.89
CA GLY A 111 2.77 13.09 8.82
C GLY A 111 2.89 12.31 7.51
N GLY A 112 2.06 12.61 6.51
CA GLY A 112 2.24 12.09 5.16
C GLY A 112 3.51 12.63 4.51
N PHE A 113 4.15 11.80 3.69
CA PHE A 113 5.34 12.14 2.93
C PHE A 113 5.02 12.26 1.44
N LEU A 114 5.63 13.25 0.76
CA LEU A 114 5.48 13.48 -0.67
C LEU A 114 6.86 13.49 -1.34
N LEU A 115 7.03 12.62 -2.33
CA LEU A 115 8.13 12.65 -3.29
C LEU A 115 7.61 13.22 -4.61
N ALA A 116 8.06 14.43 -4.98
CA ALA A 116 7.76 15.04 -6.27
C ALA A 116 8.94 14.83 -7.24
N ASP A 117 8.64 14.42 -8.47
CA ASP A 117 9.64 14.03 -9.47
C ASP A 117 9.23 14.49 -10.88
N ALA A 118 10.04 15.34 -11.49
CA ALA A 118 9.87 15.76 -12.88
C ALA A 118 10.41 14.67 -13.82
N ASN A 119 9.52 14.06 -14.60
CA ASN A 119 9.83 12.93 -15.46
C ASN A 119 10.21 13.33 -16.89
N ASP A 120 10.20 14.62 -17.20
CA ASP A 120 10.40 15.18 -18.55
C ASP A 120 11.86 15.31 -18.98
N GLY A 121 12.81 15.29 -18.04
CA GLY A 121 14.23 15.42 -18.35
C GLY A 121 14.60 16.78 -18.95
N SER A 122 13.75 17.80 -18.75
CA SER A 122 14.14 19.18 -18.97
C SER A 122 15.00 19.63 -17.80
N ASP A 123 16.25 19.98 -18.08
CA ASP A 123 17.17 20.66 -17.16
C ASP A 123 16.72 22.10 -16.88
#